data_AF-A0A8S9HSI5-F1
#
_entry.id   AF-A0A8S9HSI5-F1
#
_cell.length_a   1.000
_cell.length_b   1.000
_cell.length_c   1.000
_cell.angle_alpha   90.00
_cell.angle_beta   90.00
_cell.angle_gamma   90.00
#
_symmetry.space_group_name_H-M   'P 1'
#
loop_
_entity.id
_entity.type
_entity.pdbx_description
1 polymer ?
#
loop_
_entity_poly.entity_id
_entity_poly.type
_entity_poly.pdbx_seq_one_letter_code
_entity_poly.pdbx_strand_id
1 'polypeptide(L)'
;MIYSSSKYIHNQRITEISGVNVSFDPKPVPGDWNGAGAHCNYSTKSMRNDGGLAVIKKAIEKLQVKHKEHIAAYGEGNERRLTGKHETADINTFSWGVANRGASVRVGRDTEKEGKGYFEDRRPASNMDPYVVTSMIAETTILG
;
A
#
# COMPACT_ATOMS: atom_id res chain seq x y z
N MET A 1 15.39 -16.54 -1.64
CA MET A 1 14.32 -15.66 -2.20
C MET A 1 12.99 -16.30 -1.82
N ILE A 2 12.34 -15.83 -0.75
CA ILE A 2 11.09 -16.41 -0.24
C ILE A 2 9.94 -15.67 -0.92
N TYR A 3 9.30 -16.29 -1.91
CA TYR A 3 8.03 -15.77 -2.44
C TYR A 3 6.90 -16.15 -1.47
N SER A 4 5.98 -15.22 -1.17
CA SER A 4 4.77 -15.58 -0.42
C SER A 4 3.99 -16.64 -1.19
N SER A 5 3.29 -17.53 -0.48
CA SER A 5 2.66 -18.73 -1.04
C SER A 5 1.74 -18.43 -2.24
N SER A 6 1.07 -17.27 -2.23
CA SER A 6 0.23 -16.81 -3.34
C SER A 6 1.02 -16.33 -4.57
N LYS A 7 2.13 -15.58 -4.39
CA LYS A 7 3.02 -15.19 -5.50
C LYS A 7 3.63 -16.41 -6.17
N TYR A 8 3.94 -17.45 -5.39
CA TYR A 8 4.46 -18.71 -5.92
C TYR A 8 3.39 -19.52 -6.67
N ILE A 9 2.28 -19.86 -6.01
CA ILE A 9 1.27 -20.77 -6.57
C ILE A 9 0.51 -20.12 -7.74
N HIS A 10 -0.01 -18.90 -7.56
CA HIS A 10 -0.91 -18.30 -8.55
C HIS A 10 -0.13 -17.61 -9.68
N ASN A 11 0.91 -16.85 -9.34
CA ASN A 11 1.55 -15.95 -10.31
C ASN A 11 2.75 -16.55 -11.04
N GLN A 12 3.31 -17.68 -10.57
CA GLN A 12 4.44 -18.33 -11.25
C GLN A 12 4.05 -19.71 -11.77
N ARG A 13 3.42 -20.56 -10.94
CA ARG A 13 3.14 -21.95 -11.34
C ARG A 13 2.00 -22.08 -12.36
N ILE A 14 0.91 -21.33 -12.23
CA ILE A 14 -0.20 -21.37 -13.21
C ILE A 14 0.22 -20.74 -14.55
N THR A 15 1.01 -19.67 -14.50
CA THR A 15 1.44 -18.93 -15.69
C THR A 15 2.47 -19.71 -16.49
N GLU A 16 3.36 -20.44 -15.81
CA GLU A 16 4.27 -21.41 -16.41
C GLU A 16 3.50 -22.50 -17.17
N ILE A 17 2.45 -23.08 -16.58
CA ILE A 17 1.59 -24.06 -17.26
C ILE A 17 0.90 -23.45 -18.50
N SER A 18 0.51 -22.18 -18.40
CA SER A 18 -0.18 -21.46 -19.47
C SER A 18 0.76 -20.88 -20.54
N GLY A 19 2.08 -21.04 -20.40
CA GLY A 19 3.08 -20.48 -21.32
C GLY A 19 3.15 -18.94 -21.32
N VAL A 20 2.75 -18.29 -20.23
CA VAL A 20 2.75 -16.82 -20.08
C VAL A 20 3.67 -16.37 -18.93
N ASN A 21 4.17 -15.14 -19.00
CA ASN A 21 5.04 -14.57 -17.97
C ASN A 21 4.31 -13.49 -17.16
N VAL A 22 4.53 -13.44 -15.84
CA VAL A 22 3.99 -12.42 -14.95
C VAL A 22 5.13 -11.50 -14.49
N SER A 23 4.96 -10.21 -14.74
CA SER A 23 5.84 -9.18 -14.21
C SER A 23 5.23 -8.53 -12.98
N PHE A 24 6.05 -8.33 -11.95
CA PHE A 24 5.70 -7.51 -10.78
C PHE A 24 6.27 -6.10 -10.88
N ASP A 25 6.79 -5.69 -12.04
CA ASP A 25 7.27 -4.32 -12.26
C ASP A 25 6.15 -3.30 -11.97
N PRO A 26 6.42 -2.23 -11.19
CA PRO A 26 5.41 -1.24 -10.84
C PRO A 26 4.87 -0.42 -12.02
N LYS A 27 5.58 -0.38 -13.15
CA LYS A 27 5.18 0.31 -14.37
C LYS A 27 5.71 -0.48 -15.59
N PRO A 28 5.06 -1.60 -15.95
CA PRO A 28 5.56 -2.51 -16.99
C PRO A 28 5.48 -1.88 -18.39
N VAL A 29 4.50 -0.99 -18.62
CA VAL A 29 4.34 -0.25 -19.87
C VAL A 29 4.47 1.25 -19.59
N PRO A 30 5.44 1.95 -20.21
CA PRO A 30 5.56 3.41 -20.10
C PRO A 30 4.37 4.16 -20.71
N GLY A 31 4.17 5.41 -20.32
CA GLY A 31 3.12 6.29 -20.87
C GLY A 31 1.77 6.18 -20.14
N ASP A 32 0.69 6.34 -20.91
CA ASP A 32 -0.71 6.46 -20.47
C ASP A 32 -1.36 5.12 -20.09
N TRP A 33 -0.58 4.25 -19.45
CA TRP A 33 -1.03 2.96 -18.93
C TRP A 33 -0.97 2.95 -17.41
N ASN A 34 -1.89 2.26 -16.76
CA ASN A 34 -1.86 2.15 -15.29
C ASN A 34 -0.60 1.41 -14.83
N GLY A 35 -0.06 1.82 -13.68
CA GLY A 35 0.96 1.05 -12.99
C GLY A 35 0.35 -0.04 -12.11
N ALA A 36 1.21 -0.90 -11.55
CA ALA A 36 0.83 -1.97 -10.65
C ALA A 36 1.26 -1.66 -9.21
N GLY A 37 0.32 -1.69 -8.27
CA GLY A 37 0.56 -1.47 -6.84
C GLY A 37 0.19 -2.69 -6.01
N ALA A 38 0.64 -2.72 -4.77
CA ALA A 38 0.26 -3.72 -3.77
C ALA A 38 -0.32 -3.02 -2.54
N HIS A 39 -1.53 -2.49 -2.65
CA HIS A 39 -2.15 -1.76 -1.54
C HIS A 39 -2.24 -2.64 -0.28
N CYS A 40 -1.90 -2.06 0.86
CA CYS A 40 -1.90 -2.76 2.14
C CYS A 40 -3.01 -2.20 3.04
N ASN A 41 -4.02 -3.03 3.32
CA ASN A 41 -5.05 -2.71 4.30
C ASN A 41 -4.55 -3.07 5.71
N TYR A 42 -4.61 -2.13 6.64
CA TYR A 42 -4.07 -2.30 7.99
C TYR A 42 -5.05 -1.86 9.08
N SER A 43 -5.15 -2.68 10.14
CA SER A 43 -5.86 -2.33 11.37
C SER A 43 -5.31 -3.05 12.59
N THR A 44 -5.32 -2.35 13.73
CA THR A 44 -5.11 -2.96 15.06
C THR A 44 -6.45 -3.22 15.74
N LYS A 45 -6.43 -3.97 16.86
CA LYS A 45 -7.65 -4.22 17.66
C LYS A 45 -8.35 -2.92 18.07
N SER A 46 -7.58 -1.90 18.47
CA SER A 46 -8.13 -0.60 18.86
C SER A 46 -8.73 0.17 17.68
N MET A 47 -8.21 0.01 16.45
CA MET A 47 -8.79 0.63 15.25
C MET A 47 -10.15 0.03 14.87
N ARG A 48 -10.37 -1.26 15.19
CA ARG A 48 -11.63 -1.97 14.89
C ARG A 48 -12.71 -1.80 15.96
N ASN A 49 -12.37 -1.25 17.12
CA ASN A 49 -13.31 -0.98 18.20
C ASN A 49 -13.90 0.43 18.10
N ASP A 50 -14.94 0.71 18.89
CA ASP A 50 -15.62 2.02 18.89
C ASP A 50 -14.65 3.17 19.20
N GLY A 51 -14.76 4.26 18.43
CA GLY A 51 -13.80 5.37 18.47
C GLY A 51 -12.47 5.08 17.72
N GLY A 52 -12.36 3.93 17.05
CA GLY A 52 -11.15 3.50 16.35
C GLY A 52 -10.69 4.44 15.23
N LEU A 53 -11.58 5.26 14.65
CA LEU A 53 -11.24 6.26 13.65
C LEU A 53 -10.21 7.28 14.17
N ALA A 54 -10.26 7.64 15.46
CA ALA A 54 -9.26 8.52 16.06
C ALA A 54 -7.88 7.86 16.12
N VAL A 55 -7.84 6.54 16.37
CA VAL A 55 -6.60 5.75 16.36
C VAL A 55 -6.05 5.64 14.94
N ILE A 56 -6.93 5.46 13.95
CA ILE A 56 -6.55 5.45 12.53
C ILE A 56 -5.91 6.77 12.14
N LYS A 57 -6.52 7.92 12.46
CA LYS A 57 -5.97 9.24 12.15
C LYS A 57 -4.57 9.45 12.77
N LYS A 58 -4.40 9.09 14.05
CA LYS A 58 -3.09 9.14 14.72
C LYS A 58 -2.04 8.25 14.05
N ALA A 59 -2.42 7.05 13.61
CA ALA A 59 -1.50 6.15 12.90
C ALA A 59 -1.08 6.74 11.54
N ILE A 60 -2.01 7.39 10.82
CA ILE A 60 -1.72 8.06 9.54
C ILE A 60 -0.76 9.23 9.74
N GLU A 61 -0.91 10.02 10.80
CA GLU A 61 0.03 11.11 11.15
C GLU A 61 1.45 10.58 11.38
N LYS A 62 1.61 9.45 12.07
CA LYS A 62 2.93 8.81 12.23
C LYS A 62 3.53 8.35 10.89
N LEU A 63 2.70 7.78 10.01
CA LEU A 63 3.12 7.36 8.67
C LEU A 63 3.53 8.55 7.78
N GLN A 64 2.92 9.72 7.99
CA GLN A 64 3.28 10.95 7.29
C GLN A 64 4.69 11.40 7.63
N VAL A 65 5.06 11.36 8.92
CA VAL A 65 6.41 11.75 9.38
C VAL A 65 7.48 10.85 8.78
N LYS A 66 7.23 9.54 8.72
CA LYS A 66 8.17 8.55 8.16
C LYS A 66 7.97 8.27 6.65
N HIS A 67 7.31 9.16 5.91
CA HIS A 67 6.96 8.91 4.52
C HIS A 67 8.16 8.49 3.64
N LYS A 68 9.28 9.21 3.75
CA LYS A 68 10.49 8.95 2.96
C LYS A 68 11.11 7.57 3.25
N GLU A 69 11.16 7.19 4.53
CA GLU A 69 11.68 5.89 4.96
C GLU A 69 10.83 4.75 4.41
N HIS A 70 9.49 4.89 4.48
CA HIS A 70 8.57 3.92 3.91
C HIS A 70 8.72 3.81 2.39
N ILE A 71 8.77 4.93 1.66
CA ILE A 71 8.92 4.91 0.19
C ILE A 71 10.19 4.19 -0.25
N ALA A 72 11.32 4.39 0.45
CA ALA A 72 12.58 3.72 0.15
C ALA A 72 12.49 2.18 0.26
N ALA A 73 11.60 1.67 1.13
CA ALA A 73 11.41 0.24 1.35
C ALA A 73 10.22 -0.36 0.56
N TYR A 74 9.43 0.46 -0.12
CA TYR A 74 8.15 0.08 -0.72
C TYR A 74 8.24 -0.47 -2.15
N GLY A 75 9.43 -0.97 -2.52
CA GLY A 75 9.72 -1.58 -3.81
C GLY A 75 10.45 -0.64 -4.78
N GLU A 76 11.40 -1.20 -5.52
CA GLU A 76 12.21 -0.46 -6.50
C GLU A 76 11.38 -0.09 -7.74
N GLY A 77 11.69 1.05 -8.36
CA GLY A 77 11.01 1.51 -9.57
C GLY A 77 9.69 2.25 -9.31
N ASN A 78 9.35 2.50 -8.04
CA ASN A 78 8.08 3.09 -7.63
C ASN A 78 7.91 4.54 -8.11
N GLU A 79 9.00 5.25 -8.39
CA GLU A 79 9.03 6.58 -8.99
C GLU A 79 8.39 6.64 -10.38
N ARG A 80 8.42 5.53 -11.13
CA ARG A 80 7.73 5.43 -12.43
C ARG A 80 6.21 5.27 -12.28
N ARG A 81 5.74 4.90 -11.09
CA ARG A 81 4.34 4.65 -10.79
C ARG A 81 3.69 5.81 -10.04
N LEU A 82 4.30 6.25 -8.93
CA LEU A 82 3.81 7.28 -8.03
C LEU A 82 4.07 8.69 -8.59
N THR A 83 3.26 9.07 -9.58
CA THR A 83 3.43 10.32 -10.35
C THR A 83 2.32 11.34 -10.11
N GLY A 84 1.37 11.04 -9.22
CA GLY A 84 0.17 11.86 -9.02
C GLY A 84 -0.92 11.66 -10.09
N LYS A 85 -0.65 10.87 -11.13
CA LYS A 85 -1.60 10.49 -12.20
C LYS A 85 -2.08 9.06 -12.01
N HIS A 86 -3.15 8.66 -12.71
CA HIS A 86 -3.64 7.27 -12.72
C HIS A 86 -3.97 6.69 -11.34
N GLU A 87 -4.74 7.42 -10.52
CA GLU A 87 -5.13 6.98 -9.17
C GLU A 87 -3.93 6.70 -8.23
N THR A 88 -2.82 7.41 -8.40
CA THR A 88 -1.65 7.37 -7.51
C THR A 88 -1.35 8.74 -6.91
N ALA A 89 -0.71 8.75 -5.74
CA ALA A 89 -0.13 9.97 -5.18
C ALA A 89 1.24 10.25 -5.80
N ASP A 90 1.70 11.50 -5.73
CA ASP A 90 3.09 11.85 -6.05
C ASP A 90 4.04 11.28 -4.99
N ILE A 91 5.16 10.70 -5.41
CA ILE A 91 6.12 10.01 -4.55
C ILE A 91 6.75 10.88 -3.45
N ASN A 92 6.75 12.21 -3.61
CA ASN A 92 7.35 13.14 -2.65
C ASN A 92 6.34 13.72 -1.67
N THR A 93 5.04 13.55 -1.94
CA THR A 93 3.96 14.14 -1.15
C THR A 93 3.16 13.07 -0.42
N PHE A 94 3.09 13.20 0.90
CA PHE A 94 2.17 12.40 1.68
C PHE A 94 0.79 13.07 1.72
N SER A 95 -0.25 12.32 1.38
CA SER A 95 -1.63 12.78 1.44
C SER A 95 -2.54 11.65 1.91
N TRP A 96 -3.60 12.00 2.64
CA TRP A 96 -4.63 11.04 3.00
C TRP A 96 -6.02 11.63 2.83
N GLY A 97 -7.02 10.78 2.64
CA GLY A 97 -8.41 11.24 2.53
C GLY A 97 -9.43 10.11 2.54
N VAL A 98 -10.68 10.47 2.77
CA VAL A 98 -11.79 9.50 2.78
C VAL A 98 -12.26 9.24 1.36
N ALA A 99 -12.30 7.96 0.98
CA ALA A 99 -12.54 7.48 -0.38
C ALA A 99 -11.66 8.13 -1.47
N ASN A 100 -10.54 8.76 -1.10
CA ASN A 100 -9.65 9.41 -2.05
C ASN A 100 -8.68 8.40 -2.67
N ARG A 101 -8.94 8.03 -3.92
CA ARG A 101 -8.06 7.16 -4.73
C ARG A 101 -6.86 7.90 -5.32
N GLY A 102 -6.68 9.19 -5.09
CA GLY A 102 -5.43 9.90 -5.43
C GLY A 102 -4.47 10.02 -4.24
N ALA A 103 -4.90 9.61 -3.04
CA ALA A 103 -4.13 9.79 -1.83
C ALA A 103 -3.11 8.66 -1.60
N SER A 104 -2.06 8.98 -0.84
CA SER A 104 -1.09 7.99 -0.35
C SER A 104 -1.75 6.98 0.58
N VAL A 105 -2.62 7.46 1.47
CA VAL A 105 -3.42 6.61 2.37
C VAL A 105 -4.90 6.91 2.18
N ARG A 106 -5.71 5.88 2.02
CA ARG A 106 -7.17 5.99 1.88
C ARG A 106 -7.87 5.42 3.12
N VAL A 107 -8.87 6.14 3.60
CA VAL A 107 -9.85 5.62 4.57
C VAL A 107 -11.15 5.34 3.84
N GLY A 108 -11.75 4.16 4.03
CA GLY A 108 -13.01 3.80 3.38
C GLY A 108 -14.18 4.65 3.88
N ARG A 109 -15.20 4.87 3.04
CA ARG A 109 -16.45 5.54 3.46
C ARG A 109 -17.12 4.83 4.63
N ASP A 110 -17.11 3.50 4.62
CA ASP A 110 -17.71 2.70 5.69
C ASP A 110 -16.94 2.87 7.00
N THR A 111 -15.61 2.90 6.94
CA THR A 111 -14.77 3.16 8.13
C THR A 111 -14.99 4.55 8.72
N GLU A 112 -15.17 5.57 7.87
CA GLU A 112 -15.53 6.91 8.37
C GLU A 112 -16.93 6.90 8.98
N LYS A 113 -17.92 6.33 8.28
CA LYS A 113 -19.32 6.27 8.72
C LYS A 113 -19.50 5.53 10.04
N GLU A 114 -18.81 4.42 10.21
CA GLU A 114 -18.87 3.58 11.42
C GLU A 114 -17.96 4.08 12.55
N GLY A 115 -17.04 5.02 12.25
CA GLY A 115 -16.08 5.53 13.23
C GLY A 115 -15.03 4.50 13.68
N LYS A 116 -14.86 3.40 12.94
CA LYS A 116 -13.93 2.29 13.22
C LYS A 116 -13.67 1.45 11.96
N GLY A 117 -12.56 0.72 11.92
CA GLY A 117 -12.23 -0.16 10.79
C GLY A 117 -10.73 -0.22 10.48
N TYR A 118 -10.36 0.13 9.25
CA TYR A 118 -8.99 0.03 8.72
C TYR A 118 -8.67 1.21 7.78
N PHE A 119 -7.39 1.40 7.50
CA PHE A 119 -6.94 2.26 6.40
C PHE A 119 -6.18 1.44 5.35
N GLU A 120 -6.06 2.00 4.16
CA GLU A 120 -5.35 1.40 3.02
C GLU A 120 -4.12 2.26 2.68
N ASP A 121 -2.92 1.70 2.84
CA ASP A 121 -1.68 2.28 2.34
C ASP A 121 -1.49 1.90 0.87
N ARG A 122 -1.50 2.90 -0.02
CA ARG A 122 -1.51 2.71 -1.49
C ARG A 122 -0.14 2.96 -2.12
N ARG A 123 0.86 3.27 -1.29
CA ARG A 123 2.24 3.55 -1.68
C ARG A 123 3.08 2.30 -2.01
N PRO A 124 2.83 1.07 -1.51
CA PRO A 124 3.64 -0.08 -1.88
C PRO A 124 3.48 -0.45 -3.36
N ALA A 125 4.60 -0.70 -4.04
CA ALA A 125 4.67 -1.18 -5.41
C ALA A 125 4.30 -2.68 -5.51
N SER A 126 3.92 -3.15 -6.70
CA SER A 126 3.61 -4.58 -6.93
C SER A 126 4.75 -5.54 -6.61
N ASN A 127 6.00 -5.10 -6.74
CA ASN A 127 7.21 -5.86 -6.41
C ASN A 127 7.61 -5.77 -4.92
N MET A 128 6.86 -5.08 -4.07
CA MET A 128 7.21 -4.97 -2.65
C MET A 128 7.39 -6.33 -1.97
N ASP A 129 8.25 -6.34 -0.94
CA ASP A 129 8.41 -7.47 -0.01
C ASP A 129 7.37 -7.35 1.13
N PRO A 130 6.45 -8.32 1.28
CA PRO A 130 5.38 -8.22 2.27
C PRO A 130 5.92 -8.21 3.69
N TYR A 131 7.05 -8.85 3.96
CA TYR A 131 7.64 -8.87 5.29
C TYR A 131 8.16 -7.49 5.68
N VAL A 132 8.80 -6.78 4.75
CA VAL A 132 9.30 -5.42 4.96
C VAL A 132 8.13 -4.45 5.13
N VAL A 133 7.16 -4.44 4.21
CA VAL A 133 6.06 -3.48 4.26
C VAL A 133 5.21 -3.67 5.52
N THR A 134 4.86 -4.91 5.87
CA THR A 134 4.02 -5.17 7.05
C THR A 134 4.74 -4.86 8.36
N SER A 135 6.04 -5.20 8.48
CA SER A 135 6.82 -4.90 9.69
C SER A 135 6.99 -3.39 9.88
N MET A 136 7.31 -2.64 8.83
CA MET A 136 7.45 -1.18 8.91
C MET A 136 6.15 -0.47 9.24
N ILE A 137 5.01 -0.89 8.67
CA ILE A 137 3.70 -0.33 9.04
C ILE A 137 3.42 -0.60 10.53
N ALA A 138 3.66 -1.81 11.01
CA ALA A 138 3.44 -2.15 12.41
C ALA A 138 4.38 -1.37 13.34
N GLU A 139 5.67 -1.28 13.01
CA GLU A 139 6.67 -0.54 13.77
C GLU A 139 6.30 0.94 13.90
N THR A 140 6.00 1.60 12.78
CA THR A 140 5.65 3.03 12.77
C THR A 140 4.32 3.32 13.48
N THR A 141 3.36 2.40 13.46
CA THR A 141 2.02 2.66 14.01
C THR A 141 1.85 2.21 15.46
N ILE A 142 2.62 1.19 15.91
CA ILE A 142 2.53 0.61 17.26
C ILE A 142 3.69 1.07 18.16
N LEU A 143 4.92 1.05 17.66
CA LEU A 143 6.13 1.25 18.49
C LEU A 143 6.66 2.70 18.42
N GLY A 144 6.51 3.35 17.26
CA GLY A 144 6.95 4.72 17.00
C GLY A 144 6.00 5.81 17.47
#